data_AF-A0A2V6FYQ9-F1
#
_entry.id   AF-A0A2V6FYQ9-F1
#
_cell.length_a   1.000
_cell.length_b   1.000
_cell.length_c   1.000
_cell.angle_alpha   90.00
_cell.angle_beta   90.00
_cell.angle_gamma   90.00
#
_symmetry.space_group_name_H-M   'P 1'
#
loop_
_entity.id
_entity.type
_entity.pdbx_description
1 polymer ?
#
loop_
_entity_poly.entity_id
_entity_poly.type
_entity_poly.pdbx_seq_one_letter_code
_entity_poly.pdbx_strand_id
1 'polypeptide(L)'
;MKTFEEKWTAWVDDQLTGRELEEFLASLPDRAAAEAEKQSAKQLGSFLREQAVALANADFFSHQLREHLDRESAPGRREPDVVRTGWWTIRRLLWGGVRSLAVFALCTFVVLREKTPPSQSQYLTEILTYRVDPTVSPNATISMFQKKEDHVTVLWVEGLQSLPAEYATK
;
A
#
# COMPACT_ATOMS: atom_id res chain seq x y z
N MET A 1 -44.67 5.18 -25.34
CA MET A 1 -45.89 4.81 -24.59
C MET A 1 -45.55 3.58 -23.77
N LYS A 2 -45.96 3.51 -22.50
CA LYS A 2 -45.78 2.30 -21.68
C LYS A 2 -46.61 1.16 -22.26
N THR A 3 -46.09 -0.05 -22.21
CA THR A 3 -46.83 -1.25 -22.62
C THR A 3 -47.94 -1.59 -21.62
N PHE A 4 -48.86 -2.49 -21.98
CA PHE A 4 -49.86 -2.99 -21.03
C PHE A 4 -49.21 -3.63 -19.81
N GLU A 5 -48.20 -4.48 -20.01
CA GLU A 5 -47.46 -5.17 -18.93
C GLU A 5 -46.78 -4.21 -17.96
N GLU A 6 -46.19 -3.13 -18.49
CA GLU A 6 -45.58 -2.09 -17.67
C GLU A 6 -46.63 -1.34 -16.83
N LYS A 7 -47.80 -1.02 -17.41
CA LYS A 7 -48.90 -0.39 -16.67
C LYS A 7 -49.53 -1.33 -15.66
N TRP A 8 -49.66 -2.62 -16.00
CA TRP A 8 -50.14 -3.67 -15.11
C TRP A 8 -49.22 -3.80 -13.89
N THR A 9 -47.92 -3.95 -14.12
CA THR A 9 -46.93 -4.08 -13.04
C THR A 9 -46.92 -2.84 -12.15
N ALA A 10 -46.89 -1.64 -12.76
CA ALA A 10 -46.97 -0.38 -12.02
C ALA A 10 -48.29 -0.24 -11.24
N TRP A 11 -49.40 -0.79 -11.75
CA TRP A 11 -50.67 -0.79 -11.03
C TRP A 11 -50.69 -1.79 -9.88
N VAL A 12 -50.10 -2.98 -10.05
CA VAL A 12 -49.95 -3.98 -8.98
C VAL A 12 -49.09 -3.41 -7.85
N ASP A 13 -48.01 -2.71 -8.18
CA ASP A 13 -47.07 -2.06 -7.25
C ASP A 13 -47.56 -0.72 -6.68
N ASP A 14 -48.80 -0.31 -6.97
CA ASP A 14 -49.40 0.96 -6.55
C ASP A 14 -48.61 2.22 -6.99
N GLN A 15 -47.84 2.13 -8.07
CA GLN A 15 -47.07 3.23 -8.66
C GLN A 15 -47.81 3.94 -9.80
N LEU A 16 -48.91 3.36 -10.30
CA LEU A 16 -49.73 3.98 -11.33
C LEU A 16 -50.70 5.00 -10.71
N THR A 17 -50.56 6.28 -11.08
CA THR A 17 -51.31 7.39 -10.44
C THR A 17 -51.92 8.36 -11.46
N GLY A 18 -52.91 9.14 -11.02
CA GLY A 18 -53.53 10.20 -11.82
C GLY A 18 -54.23 9.70 -13.08
N ARG A 19 -54.05 10.43 -14.18
CA ARG A 19 -54.71 10.13 -15.48
C ARG A 19 -54.32 8.77 -16.05
N GLU A 20 -53.07 8.34 -15.86
CA GLU A 20 -52.62 7.04 -16.38
C GLU A 20 -53.38 5.87 -15.72
N LEU A 21 -53.74 6.00 -14.45
CA LEU A 21 -54.54 5.01 -13.73
C LEU A 21 -55.98 4.96 -14.28
N GLU A 22 -56.62 6.11 -14.47
CA GLU A 22 -57.98 6.18 -15.00
C GLU A 22 -58.07 5.60 -16.43
N GLU A 23 -57.13 5.96 -17.29
CA GLU A 23 -57.01 5.42 -18.65
C GLU A 23 -56.78 3.90 -18.64
N PHE A 24 -55.92 3.41 -17.73
CA PHE A 24 -55.64 1.99 -17.59
C PHE A 24 -56.87 1.22 -17.11
N LEU A 25 -57.54 1.69 -16.04
CA LEU A 25 -58.76 1.07 -15.53
C LEU A 25 -59.91 1.11 -16.56
N ALA A 26 -59.98 2.14 -17.40
CA ALA A 26 -60.92 2.21 -18.52
C ALA A 26 -60.60 1.23 -19.65
N SER A 27 -59.32 0.86 -19.83
CA SER A 27 -58.89 -0.13 -20.82
C SER A 27 -59.12 -1.58 -20.41
N LEU A 28 -59.38 -1.86 -19.13
CA LEU A 28 -59.60 -3.21 -18.62
C LEU A 28 -60.97 -3.76 -19.05
N PRO A 29 -61.05 -4.96 -19.66
CA PRO A 29 -62.31 -5.56 -20.09
C PRO A 29 -63.18 -6.02 -18.91
N ASP A 30 -62.57 -6.50 -17.83
CA ASP A 30 -63.25 -6.82 -16.56
C ASP A 30 -62.41 -6.31 -15.39
N ARG A 31 -62.90 -5.25 -14.74
CA ARG A 31 -62.22 -4.64 -13.60
C ARG A 31 -62.24 -5.54 -12.36
N ALA A 32 -63.32 -6.26 -12.12
CA ALA A 32 -63.46 -7.09 -10.93
C ALA A 32 -62.51 -8.29 -11.01
N ALA A 33 -62.40 -8.92 -12.18
CA ALA A 33 -61.43 -9.99 -12.42
C ALA A 33 -59.98 -9.47 -12.28
N ALA A 34 -59.65 -8.33 -12.89
CA ALA A 34 -58.33 -7.72 -12.79
C ALA A 34 -57.95 -7.34 -11.35
N GLU A 35 -58.89 -6.84 -10.55
CA GLU A 35 -58.68 -6.56 -9.13
C GLU A 35 -58.44 -7.84 -8.32
N ALA A 36 -59.19 -8.91 -8.59
CA ALA A 36 -58.98 -10.21 -7.95
C ALA A 36 -57.59 -10.80 -8.30
N GLU A 37 -57.15 -10.66 -9.54
CA GLU A 37 -55.81 -11.05 -9.97
C GLU A 37 -54.72 -10.20 -9.28
N LYS A 38 -54.91 -8.88 -9.17
CA LYS A 38 -54.01 -8.00 -8.41
C LYS A 38 -53.90 -8.43 -6.94
N GLN A 39 -55.02 -8.77 -6.29
CA GLN A 39 -54.98 -9.27 -4.91
C GLN A 39 -54.24 -10.60 -4.81
N SER A 40 -54.47 -11.52 -5.74
CA SER A 40 -53.79 -12.82 -5.79
C SER A 40 -52.27 -12.64 -6.00
N ALA A 41 -51.86 -11.73 -6.89
CA ALA A 41 -50.45 -11.39 -7.11
C ALA A 41 -49.79 -10.81 -5.84
N LYS A 42 -50.50 -9.94 -5.11
CA LYS A 42 -50.01 -9.39 -3.84
C LYS A 42 -49.87 -10.46 -2.76
N GLN A 43 -50.85 -11.36 -2.63
CA GLN A 43 -50.81 -12.49 -1.70
C GLN A 43 -49.67 -13.45 -2.02
N LEU A 44 -49.45 -13.75 -3.31
CA LEU A 44 -48.31 -14.55 -3.74
C LEU A 44 -46.99 -13.84 -3.40
N GLY A 45 -46.89 -12.54 -3.66
CA GLY A 45 -45.71 -11.74 -3.32
C GLY A 45 -45.41 -11.73 -1.83
N SER A 46 -46.42 -11.58 -0.96
CA SER A 46 -46.24 -11.65 0.49
C SER A 46 -45.80 -13.05 0.94
N PHE A 47 -46.43 -14.09 0.42
CA PHE A 47 -46.05 -15.47 0.73
C PHE A 47 -44.60 -15.78 0.33
N LEU A 48 -44.19 -15.39 -0.88
CA LEU A 48 -42.81 -15.56 -1.33
C LEU A 48 -41.82 -14.78 -0.47
N ARG A 49 -42.21 -13.60 0.01
CA ARG A 49 -41.38 -12.78 0.91
C ARG A 49 -41.22 -13.42 2.29
N GLU A 50 -42.24 -14.10 2.80
CA GLU A 50 -42.17 -14.87 4.04
C GLU A 50 -41.28 -16.11 3.91
N GLN A 51 -41.31 -16.77 2.75
CA GLN A 51 -40.45 -17.92 2.46
C GLN A 51 -39.02 -17.53 2.06
N ALA A 52 -38.76 -16.24 1.85
CA ALA A 52 -37.44 -15.77 1.45
C ALA A 52 -36.44 -15.99 2.59
N VAL A 53 -35.33 -16.65 2.26
CA VAL A 53 -34.24 -16.89 3.21
C VAL A 53 -33.59 -15.55 3.57
N ALA A 54 -33.44 -15.29 4.87
CA ALA A 54 -32.69 -14.13 5.35
C ALA A 54 -31.23 -14.23 4.86
N LEU A 55 -30.74 -13.17 4.21
CA LEU A 55 -29.35 -13.13 3.77
C LEU A 55 -28.43 -13.08 4.99
N ALA A 56 -27.57 -14.10 5.15
CA ALA A 56 -26.61 -14.21 6.25
C ALA A 56 -25.63 -13.02 6.33
N ASN A 57 -25.35 -12.37 5.20
CA ASN A 57 -24.38 -11.27 5.07
C ASN A 57 -25.03 -10.00 4.51
N ALA A 58 -26.21 -9.61 5.01
CA ALA A 58 -26.94 -8.44 4.51
C ALA A 58 -26.09 -7.16 4.49
N ASP A 59 -25.21 -6.97 5.48
CA ASP A 59 -24.33 -5.80 5.57
C ASP A 59 -23.35 -5.70 4.39
N PHE A 60 -22.77 -6.83 3.97
CA PHE A 60 -21.86 -6.88 2.82
C PHE A 60 -22.57 -6.44 1.52
N PHE A 61 -23.75 -6.99 1.26
CA PHE A 61 -24.53 -6.63 0.08
C PHE A 61 -25.03 -5.19 0.15
N SER A 62 -25.42 -4.71 1.34
CA SER A 62 -25.84 -3.33 1.52
C SER A 62 -24.73 -2.33 1.23
N HIS A 63 -23.48 -2.67 1.62
CA HIS A 63 -22.33 -1.84 1.33
C HIS A 63 -22.04 -1.78 -0.17
N GLN A 64 -22.03 -2.93 -0.85
CA GLN A 64 -21.82 -2.97 -2.29
C GLN A 64 -22.94 -2.23 -3.05
N LEU A 65 -24.20 -2.41 -2.65
CA LEU A 65 -25.32 -1.71 -3.26
C LEU A 65 -25.24 -0.20 -3.07
N ARG A 66 -24.86 0.28 -1.88
CA ARG A 66 -24.63 1.71 -1.64
C ARG A 66 -23.48 2.24 -2.49
N GLU A 67 -22.37 1.52 -2.57
CA GLU A 67 -21.23 1.92 -3.40
C GLU A 67 -21.61 2.00 -4.89
N HIS A 68 -22.39 1.03 -5.38
CA HIS A 68 -22.92 1.03 -6.74
C HIS A 68 -23.89 2.19 -6.98
N LEU A 69 -24.84 2.42 -6.07
CA LEU A 69 -25.78 3.53 -6.18
C LEU A 69 -25.07 4.88 -6.12
N ASP A 70 -24.09 5.05 -5.24
CA ASP A 70 -23.31 6.30 -5.12
C ASP A 70 -22.50 6.55 -6.41
N ARG A 71 -21.95 5.49 -7.01
CA ARG A 71 -21.25 5.57 -8.29
C ARG A 71 -22.18 5.96 -9.44
N GLU A 72 -23.40 5.44 -9.48
CA GLU A 72 -24.40 5.74 -10.52
C GLU A 72 -25.12 7.06 -10.30
N SER A 73 -25.39 7.42 -9.04
CA SER A 73 -26.10 8.63 -8.61
C SER A 73 -25.19 9.84 -8.48
N ALA A 74 -23.86 9.65 -8.49
CA ALA A 74 -22.91 10.74 -8.63
C ALA A 74 -23.29 11.57 -9.87
N PRO A 75 -23.77 12.81 -9.68
CA PRO A 75 -24.46 13.56 -10.72
C PRO A 75 -23.46 14.01 -11.77
N GLY A 76 -23.21 13.16 -12.77
CA GLY A 76 -22.22 13.39 -13.79
C GLY A 76 -20.82 13.49 -13.20
N ARG A 77 -19.92 12.65 -13.73
CA ARG A 77 -18.56 13.12 -13.97
C ARG A 77 -18.68 14.31 -14.93
N ARG A 78 -19.01 15.50 -14.40
CA ARG A 78 -18.65 16.75 -15.03
C ARG A 78 -17.12 16.69 -15.04
N GLU A 79 -16.55 16.40 -16.20
CA GLU A 79 -15.28 17.02 -16.54
C GLU A 79 -15.53 18.52 -16.62
N PRO A 80 -15.10 19.30 -15.61
CA PRO A 80 -14.39 20.51 -15.95
C PRO A 80 -13.40 20.81 -14.82
N ASP A 81 -12.28 20.07 -14.73
CA ASP A 81 -11.12 20.64 -14.01
C ASP A 81 -9.79 19.89 -14.16
N VAL A 82 -9.71 18.77 -14.89
CA VAL A 82 -8.44 18.03 -15.06
C VAL A 82 -7.34 18.92 -15.66
N VAL A 83 -7.70 19.87 -16.53
CA VAL A 83 -6.75 20.78 -17.16
C VAL A 83 -6.25 21.86 -16.20
N ARG A 84 -7.05 22.30 -15.23
CA ARG A 84 -6.70 23.41 -14.32
C ARG A 84 -5.95 22.93 -13.07
N THR A 85 -6.25 21.73 -12.58
CA THR A 85 -5.55 21.14 -11.42
C THR A 85 -4.18 20.56 -11.80
N GLY A 86 -3.99 20.11 -13.05
CA GLY A 86 -2.72 19.55 -13.53
C GLY A 86 -1.53 20.52 -13.43
N TRP A 87 -1.72 21.80 -13.77
CA TRP A 87 -0.64 22.81 -13.72
C TRP A 87 -0.15 23.06 -12.29
N TRP A 88 -1.07 23.09 -11.32
CA TRP A 88 -0.74 23.36 -9.92
C TRP A 88 -0.01 22.18 -9.27
N THR A 89 -0.39 20.95 -9.63
CA THR A 89 0.24 19.72 -9.13
C THR A 89 1.64 19.53 -9.72
N ILE A 90 1.84 19.81 -11.02
CA ILE A 90 3.17 19.76 -11.66
C ILE A 90 4.12 20.79 -11.01
N ARG A 91 3.64 22.00 -10.72
CA ARG A 91 4.46 23.01 -10.05
C ARG A 91 4.82 22.62 -8.62
N ARG A 92 3.88 22.04 -7.86
CA ARG A 92 4.19 21.53 -6.51
C ARG A 92 5.16 20.34 -6.53
N LEU A 93 5.06 19.46 -7.52
CA LEU A 93 5.99 18.35 -7.70
C LEU A 93 7.41 18.84 -8.01
N LEU A 94 7.54 19.84 -8.89
CA LEU A 94 8.81 20.51 -9.18
C LEU A 94 9.42 21.17 -7.93
N TRP A 95 8.61 21.89 -7.15
CA TRP A 95 9.06 22.51 -5.89
C TRP A 95 9.44 21.46 -4.83
N GLY A 96 8.71 20.34 -4.76
CA GLY A 96 9.05 19.21 -3.89
C GLY A 96 10.37 18.56 -4.28
N GLY A 97 10.60 18.34 -5.58
CA GLY A 97 11.84 17.81 -6.12
C GLY A 97 13.04 18.71 -5.84
N VAL A 98 12.91 20.02 -6.10
CA VAL A 98 13.98 20.99 -5.82
C VAL A 98 14.29 21.06 -4.32
N ARG A 99 13.27 21.02 -3.45
CA ARG A 99 13.48 21.00 -1.99
C ARG A 99 14.18 19.72 -1.54
N SER A 100 13.78 18.56 -2.06
CA SER A 100 14.45 17.30 -1.75
C SER A 100 15.91 17.30 -2.23
N LEU A 101 16.17 17.83 -3.43
CA LEU A 101 17.53 17.94 -3.98
C LEU A 101 18.38 18.90 -3.14
N ALA A 102 17.83 20.03 -2.70
CA ALA A 102 18.54 21.00 -1.87
C ALA A 102 18.86 20.43 -0.48
N VAL A 103 17.91 19.74 0.15
CA VAL A 103 18.14 19.04 1.43
C VAL A 103 19.19 17.95 1.25
N PHE A 104 19.10 17.14 0.21
CA PHE A 104 20.10 16.10 -0.09
C PHE A 104 21.48 16.69 -0.37
N ALA A 105 21.58 17.79 -1.12
CA ALA A 105 22.84 18.48 -1.38
C ALA A 105 23.42 19.10 -0.09
N LEU A 106 22.59 19.66 0.77
CA LEU A 106 23.02 20.19 2.06
C LEU A 106 23.51 19.08 2.99
N CYS A 107 22.76 17.98 3.09
CA CYS A 107 23.17 16.81 3.89
C CYS A 107 24.45 16.18 3.35
N THR A 108 24.58 16.01 2.04
CA THR A 108 25.82 15.48 1.43
C THR A 108 26.99 16.43 1.63
N PHE A 109 26.79 17.75 1.54
CA PHE A 109 27.84 18.73 1.83
C PHE A 109 28.27 18.72 3.29
N VAL A 110 27.33 18.63 4.26
CA VAL A 110 27.64 18.52 5.69
C VAL A 110 28.40 17.22 5.98
N VAL A 111 27.93 16.08 5.44
CA VAL A 111 28.59 14.78 5.62
C VAL A 111 29.97 14.75 4.95
N LEU A 112 30.17 15.39 3.79
CA LEU A 112 31.49 15.50 3.17
C LEU A 112 32.41 16.45 3.93
N ARG A 113 31.89 17.56 4.46
CA ARG A 113 32.64 18.50 5.32
C ARG A 113 33.09 17.84 6.62
N GLU A 114 32.25 17.04 7.23
CA GLU A 114 32.59 16.23 8.41
C GLU A 114 33.60 15.11 8.07
N LYS A 115 33.62 14.61 6.82
CA LYS A 115 34.59 13.61 6.35
C LYS A 115 35.91 14.18 5.80
N THR A 116 36.07 15.50 5.79
CA THR A 116 37.37 16.12 5.51
C THR A 116 38.02 16.73 6.77
N PRO A 117 38.41 15.92 7.76
CA PRO A 117 39.73 16.04 8.36
C PRO A 117 40.75 15.34 7.42
N PRO A 118 41.96 15.89 7.20
CA PRO A 118 43.05 15.18 6.54
C PRO A 118 43.58 14.10 7.49
N SER A 119 42.77 13.07 7.72
CA SER A 119 43.09 11.98 8.63
C SER A 119 43.08 10.70 7.82
N GLN A 120 44.29 10.29 7.47
CA GLN A 120 44.63 8.99 6.91
C GLN A 120 43.82 7.89 7.62
N SER A 121 43.11 7.12 6.81
CA SER A 121 42.38 5.88 7.11
C SER A 121 42.70 5.20 8.45
N GLN A 122 41.86 5.44 9.46
CA GLN A 122 41.77 4.69 10.73
C GLN A 122 41.04 3.33 10.59
N TYR A 123 41.17 2.66 9.44
CA TYR A 123 40.72 1.26 9.25
C TYR A 123 41.72 0.44 8.42
N LEU A 124 42.96 0.91 8.31
CA LEU A 124 44.04 0.08 7.79
C LEU A 124 44.61 -0.66 9.00
N THR A 125 44.21 -1.91 9.21
CA THR A 125 45.08 -2.89 9.85
C THR A 125 46.36 -2.89 9.04
N GLU A 126 47.33 -2.09 9.46
CA GLU A 126 48.66 -2.08 8.89
C GLU A 126 49.30 -3.41 9.29
N ILE A 127 49.12 -4.41 8.45
CA ILE A 127 49.80 -5.70 8.60
C ILE A 127 51.27 -5.44 8.25
N LEU A 128 52.01 -4.94 9.22
CA LEU A 128 53.47 -4.86 9.18
C LEU A 128 53.99 -6.30 9.18
N THR A 129 54.08 -6.88 7.99
CA THR A 129 54.70 -8.17 7.77
C THR A 129 56.20 -7.95 7.89
N TYR A 130 56.74 -8.07 9.10
CA TYR A 130 58.18 -8.16 9.24
C TYR A 130 58.58 -9.58 8.85
N ARG A 131 59.33 -9.73 7.75
CA ARG A 131 59.95 -11.01 7.44
C ARG A 131 61.11 -11.20 8.40
N VAL A 132 60.99 -12.22 9.24
CA VAL A 132 62.09 -12.74 10.05
C VAL A 132 63.20 -13.21 9.11
N ASP A 133 64.45 -12.96 9.48
CA ASP A 133 65.64 -13.40 8.74
C ASP A 133 65.54 -14.91 8.43
N PRO A 134 65.59 -15.32 7.15
CA PRO A 134 65.33 -16.70 6.72
C PRO A 134 66.38 -17.71 7.21
N THR A 135 67.45 -17.26 7.86
CA THR A 135 68.50 -18.13 8.40
C THR A 135 68.14 -18.81 9.72
N VAL A 136 67.14 -18.31 10.46
CA VAL A 136 66.80 -18.82 11.80
C VAL A 136 65.46 -19.59 11.84
N SER A 137 64.48 -19.26 10.98
CA SER A 137 63.21 -19.99 10.92
C SER A 137 62.48 -19.81 9.58
N PRO A 138 62.48 -20.81 8.67
CA PRO A 138 61.99 -20.62 7.29
C PRO A 138 60.46 -20.50 7.16
N ASN A 139 59.68 -20.77 8.21
CA ASN A 139 58.20 -20.79 8.16
C ASN A 139 57.52 -19.95 9.25
N ALA A 140 58.24 -19.08 9.96
CA ALA A 140 57.65 -18.27 11.02
C ALA A 140 57.11 -16.93 10.47
N THR A 141 55.83 -16.66 10.70
CA THR A 141 55.18 -15.38 10.42
C THR A 141 54.70 -14.77 11.74
N ILE A 142 55.05 -13.51 11.98
CA ILE A 142 54.62 -12.79 13.18
C ILE A 142 53.75 -11.62 12.75
N SER A 143 52.50 -11.61 13.20
CA SER A 143 51.55 -10.53 13.00
C SER A 143 51.34 -9.81 14.34
N MET A 144 51.64 -8.52 14.35
CA MET A 144 51.47 -7.65 15.51
C MET A 144 50.19 -6.84 15.36
N PHE A 145 49.29 -6.98 16.32
CA PHE A 145 48.07 -6.20 16.43
C PHE A 145 48.24 -5.20 17.57
N GLN A 146 48.27 -3.92 17.23
CA GLN A 146 48.38 -2.85 18.23
C GLN A 146 47.10 -2.02 18.24
N LYS A 147 46.42 -1.97 19.39
CA LYS A 147 45.31 -1.04 19.62
C LYS A 147 45.81 0.15 20.42
N LYS A 148 46.02 1.30 19.76
CA LYS A 148 46.65 2.49 20.37
C LYS A 148 45.87 3.09 21.55
N GLU A 149 44.57 2.84 21.67
CA GLU A 149 43.73 3.43 22.73
C GLU A 149 43.77 2.66 24.07
N ASP A 150 44.04 1.35 24.05
CA ASP A 150 44.03 0.51 25.28
C ASP A 150 45.43 0.05 25.72
N HIS A 151 46.50 0.52 25.06
CA HIS A 151 47.89 0.07 25.29
C HIS A 151 48.11 -1.45 25.23
N VAL A 152 47.23 -2.18 24.53
CA VAL A 152 47.37 -3.63 24.34
C VAL A 152 48.05 -3.91 23.00
N THR A 153 49.16 -4.62 23.07
CA THR A 153 49.85 -5.19 21.90
C THR A 153 49.67 -6.71 21.94
N VAL A 154 48.98 -7.26 20.95
CA VAL A 154 48.86 -8.71 20.77
C VAL A 154 49.82 -9.14 19.67
N LEU A 155 50.75 -10.02 20.03
CA LEU A 155 51.66 -10.66 19.09
C LEU A 155 51.09 -12.02 18.74
N TRP A 156 50.67 -12.20 17.48
CA TRP A 156 50.26 -13.49 16.96
C TRP A 156 51.42 -14.09 16.17
N VAL A 157 51.88 -15.27 16.59
CA VAL A 157 53.02 -15.92 15.96
C VAL A 157 52.61 -17.27 15.44
N GLU A 158 52.78 -17.46 14.14
CA GLU A 158 52.44 -18.70 13.43
C GLU A 158 53.71 -19.33 12.88
N GLY A 159 53.94 -20.62 13.15
CA GLY A 159 55.06 -21.37 12.57
C GLY A 159 56.41 -21.31 13.31
N LEU A 160 56.46 -20.82 14.55
CA LEU A 160 57.62 -21.02 15.43
C LEU A 160 57.60 -22.44 16.00
N GLN A 161 58.67 -23.22 15.76
CA GLN A 161 58.83 -24.57 16.33
C GLN A 161 59.10 -24.56 17.85
N SER A 162 59.56 -23.44 18.40
CA SER A 162 59.67 -23.23 19.85
C SER A 162 59.62 -21.74 20.18
N LEU A 163 58.98 -21.40 21.31
CA LEU A 163 59.06 -20.06 21.90
C LEU A 163 60.45 -19.92 22.56
N PRO A 164 61.17 -18.79 22.36
CA PRO A 164 62.40 -18.53 23.09
C PRO A 164 62.17 -18.60 24.60
N ALA A 165 63.04 -19.30 25.32
CA ALA A 165 62.88 -19.58 26.76
C ALA A 165 62.76 -18.30 27.62
N GLU A 166 63.18 -17.15 27.09
CA GLU A 166 63.10 -15.83 27.71
C GLU A 166 61.66 -15.33 27.93
N TYR A 167 60.69 -15.88 27.19
CA TYR A 167 59.25 -15.60 27.36
C TYR A 167 58.49 -16.76 28.04
N ALA A 168 59.19 -17.83 28.41
CA ALA A 168 58.60 -19.05 28.97
C ALA A 168 58.95 -19.24 30.46
N THR A 169 58.85 -18.19 31.28
CA THR A 169 58.84 -18.24 32.77
C THR A 169 58.28 -16.89 33.26
N LYS A 170 57.42 -16.74 34.26
CA LYS A 170 56.88 -17.60 35.33
C LYS A 170 55.53 -17.03 35.75
#